data_AF-A0A4R2CNG4-F1
#
_entry.id   AF-A0A4R2CNG4-F1
#
_cell.length_a   1.000
_cell.length_b   1.000
_cell.length_c   1.000
_cell.angle_alpha   90.00
_cell.angle_beta   90.00
_cell.angle_gamma   90.00
#
_symmetry.space_group_name_H-M   'P 1'
#
loop_
_entity.id
_entity.type
_entity.pdbx_description
1 polymer ?
#
loop_
_entity_poly.entity_id
_entity_poly.type
_entity_poly.pdbx_seq_one_letter_code
_entity_poly.pdbx_strand_id
1 'polypeptide(L)'
;MSDGSSTTYLVVETGSHEGQRINLTGARMTVGRLPSCEVRFEDPYLSRTHAALWQQGGVDYVEDLGSAGGTFVNGEAITVPRRLYPGDRVAFADLQLRYGTGEGAPTAVRYDIGDQRAHTINNVGRDQYVQQVIQQRENFFREIAATKTKARGLIWTGVVVFLVGLAIAAFGWYTYFGQIVDLSSATSMPTKDDLSGFLVFALGGLVNLVGVLLIIAGIVLHIVATARRRRIDRELPPPQSMR
;
A
#
# COMPACT_ATOMS: atom_id res chain seq x y z
N MET A 1 -49.52 22.35 -24.31
CA MET A 1 -48.64 21.16 -24.32
C MET A 1 -47.33 21.58 -23.69
N SER A 2 -47.12 21.24 -22.42
CA SER A 2 -45.89 21.52 -21.69
C SER A 2 -44.83 20.49 -22.11
N ASP A 3 -43.86 20.90 -22.90
CA ASP A 3 -42.66 20.09 -23.19
C ASP A 3 -41.80 20.06 -21.92
N GLY A 4 -42.07 19.06 -21.07
CA GLY A 4 -41.32 18.83 -19.84
C GLY A 4 -39.94 18.28 -20.20
N SER A 5 -38.98 19.17 -20.44
CA SER A 5 -37.58 18.80 -20.70
C SER A 5 -37.03 18.01 -19.50
N SER A 6 -37.00 16.69 -19.60
CA SER A 6 -36.37 15.83 -18.61
C SER A 6 -34.89 16.16 -18.54
N THR A 7 -34.43 16.64 -17.39
CA THR A 7 -33.01 16.93 -17.19
C THR A 7 -32.31 15.62 -16.85
N THR A 8 -31.24 15.32 -17.58
CA THR A 8 -30.42 14.13 -17.35
C THR A 8 -29.20 14.49 -16.53
N TYR A 9 -28.81 13.59 -15.64
CA TYR A 9 -27.71 13.82 -14.71
C TYR A 9 -26.98 12.54 -14.34
N LEU A 10 -25.73 12.69 -13.91
CA LEU A 10 -24.97 11.67 -13.18
C LEU A 10 -24.84 12.09 -11.72
N VAL A 11 -25.14 11.20 -10.79
CA VAL A 11 -24.91 11.41 -9.36
C VAL A 11 -23.77 10.52 -8.88
N VAL A 12 -22.79 11.09 -8.19
CA VAL A 12 -21.68 10.33 -7.60
C VAL A 12 -22.22 9.47 -6.46
N GLU A 13 -21.97 8.16 -6.51
CA GLU A 13 -22.46 7.20 -5.51
C GLU A 13 -21.49 6.95 -4.36
N THR A 14 -20.20 7.25 -4.54
CA THR A 14 -19.15 6.89 -3.57
C THR A 14 -18.02 7.91 -3.54
N GLY A 15 -17.38 8.06 -2.37
CA GLY A 15 -16.15 8.86 -2.19
C GLY A 15 -16.40 10.27 -1.67
N SER A 16 -15.38 11.12 -1.73
CA SER A 16 -15.43 12.50 -1.20
C SER A 16 -16.46 13.40 -1.89
N HIS A 17 -16.95 12.98 -3.05
CA HIS A 17 -17.91 13.69 -3.89
C HIS A 17 -19.31 13.06 -3.85
N GLU A 18 -19.58 12.11 -2.94
CA GLU A 18 -20.88 11.42 -2.84
C GLU A 18 -22.05 12.42 -2.80
N GLY A 19 -23.07 12.15 -3.62
CA GLY A 19 -24.25 13.01 -3.77
C GLY A 19 -24.07 14.19 -4.73
N GLN A 20 -22.86 14.50 -5.18
CA GLN A 20 -22.63 15.52 -6.20
C GLN A 20 -23.32 15.13 -7.51
N ARG A 21 -24.08 16.06 -8.09
CA ARG A 21 -24.77 15.88 -9.38
C ARG A 21 -24.05 16.63 -10.49
N ILE A 22 -23.87 15.95 -11.61
CA ILE A 22 -23.40 16.51 -12.88
C ILE A 22 -24.60 16.55 -13.81
N ASN A 23 -25.08 17.75 -14.12
CA ASN A 23 -26.16 17.92 -15.09
C ASN A 23 -25.58 17.81 -16.51
N LEU A 24 -26.21 16.99 -17.35
CA LEU A 24 -25.86 16.91 -18.76
C LEU A 24 -26.59 18.04 -19.49
N THR A 25 -25.82 19.01 -19.98
CA THR A 25 -26.35 20.23 -20.62
C THR A 25 -26.58 20.08 -22.12
N GLY A 26 -26.36 18.88 -22.66
CA GLY A 26 -26.45 18.56 -24.08
C GLY A 26 -25.16 18.84 -24.87
N ALA A 27 -24.37 19.83 -24.45
CA ALA A 27 -23.04 20.08 -25.03
C ALA A 27 -22.05 18.97 -24.66
N ARG A 28 -20.99 18.81 -25.46
CA ARG A 28 -19.89 17.88 -25.13
C ARG A 28 -19.13 18.43 -23.93
N MET A 29 -19.14 17.68 -22.85
CA MET A 29 -18.47 17.96 -21.59
C MET A 29 -17.39 16.90 -21.36
N THR A 30 -16.22 17.33 -20.91
CA THR A 30 -15.13 16.44 -20.55
C THR A 30 -15.08 16.22 -19.03
N VAL A 31 -14.80 14.99 -18.65
CA VAL A 31 -14.62 14.56 -17.27
C VAL A 31 -13.15 14.20 -17.07
N GLY A 32 -12.51 14.71 -16.03
CA GLY A 32 -11.13 14.36 -15.74
C GLY A 32 -10.55 15.08 -14.53
N ARG A 33 -9.23 14.90 -14.32
CA ARG A 33 -8.50 15.52 -13.21
C ARG A 33 -7.98 16.93 -13.52
N LEU A 34 -7.80 17.27 -14.79
CA LEU A 34 -7.25 18.57 -15.17
C LEU A 34 -8.23 19.72 -14.90
N PRO A 35 -7.72 20.92 -14.55
CA PRO A 35 -8.52 22.15 -14.47
C PRO A 35 -9.25 22.53 -15.76
N SER A 36 -8.80 22.02 -16.91
CA SER A 36 -9.40 22.29 -18.22
C SER A 36 -10.66 21.47 -18.51
N CYS A 37 -10.97 20.46 -17.69
CA CYS A 37 -12.19 19.65 -17.87
C CYS A 37 -13.41 20.39 -17.30
N GLU A 38 -14.55 20.32 -17.99
CA GLU A 38 -15.80 20.91 -17.49
C GLU A 38 -16.26 20.25 -16.18
N VAL A 39 -16.03 18.94 -16.05
CA VAL A 39 -16.29 18.19 -14.82
C VAL A 39 -14.97 17.71 -14.25
N ARG A 40 -14.57 18.32 -13.14
CA ARG A 40 -13.29 18.04 -12.50
C ARG A 40 -13.47 17.27 -11.20
N PHE A 41 -12.69 16.20 -11.06
CA PHE A 41 -12.53 15.47 -9.80
C PHE A 41 -11.05 15.43 -9.41
N GLU A 42 -10.74 15.69 -8.14
CA GLU A 42 -9.39 15.60 -7.60
C GLU A 42 -9.04 14.17 -7.16
N ASP A 43 -9.24 13.21 -8.07
CA ASP A 43 -8.98 11.78 -7.83
C ASP A 43 -7.69 11.35 -8.55
N PRO A 44 -6.67 10.83 -7.83
CA PRO A 44 -5.40 10.42 -8.42
C PRO A 44 -5.52 9.29 -9.45
N TYR A 45 -6.55 8.45 -9.39
CA TYR A 45 -6.80 7.35 -10.32
C TYR A 45 -7.56 7.82 -11.57
N LEU A 46 -8.17 9.00 -11.52
CA LEU A 46 -8.79 9.60 -12.68
C LEU A 46 -7.73 10.18 -13.64
N SER A 47 -7.94 9.93 -14.92
CA SER A 47 -7.05 10.42 -15.98
C SER A 47 -7.19 11.94 -16.13
N ARG A 48 -6.15 12.58 -16.68
CA ARG A 48 -6.10 14.03 -16.90
C ARG A 48 -7.34 14.55 -17.62
N THR A 49 -7.67 13.89 -18.73
CA THR A 49 -8.92 14.00 -19.48
C THR A 49 -9.37 12.56 -19.71
N HIS A 50 -10.41 12.11 -19.01
CA HIS A 50 -10.73 10.69 -18.86
C HIS A 50 -11.85 10.27 -19.80
N ALA A 51 -12.98 10.97 -19.77
CA ALA A 51 -14.15 10.64 -20.57
C ALA A 51 -14.81 11.89 -21.14
N ALA A 52 -15.66 11.71 -22.14
CA ALA A 52 -16.58 12.73 -22.63
C ALA A 52 -18.03 12.28 -22.46
N LEU A 53 -18.90 13.25 -22.16
CA LEU A 53 -20.34 13.11 -22.07
C LEU A 53 -20.97 14.11 -23.03
N TRP A 54 -21.96 13.70 -23.80
CA TRP A 54 -22.72 14.61 -24.67
C TRP A 54 -24.10 14.05 -24.95
N GLN A 55 -24.95 14.90 -25.51
CA GLN A 55 -26.27 14.50 -25.99
C GLN A 55 -26.35 14.63 -27.51
N GLN A 56 -26.97 13.66 -28.16
CA GLN A 56 -27.28 13.70 -29.59
C GLN A 56 -28.71 13.21 -29.81
N GLY A 57 -29.58 14.07 -30.35
CA GLY A 57 -30.98 13.70 -30.62
C GLY A 57 -31.78 13.32 -29.36
N GLY A 58 -31.51 13.97 -28.22
CA GLY A 58 -32.15 13.64 -26.94
C GLY A 58 -31.63 12.36 -26.27
N VAL A 59 -30.54 11.79 -26.79
CA VAL A 59 -29.90 10.59 -26.25
C VAL A 59 -28.53 10.96 -25.69
N ASP A 60 -28.28 10.62 -24.42
CA ASP A 60 -27.02 10.86 -23.75
C ASP A 60 -26.03 9.71 -23.98
N TYR A 61 -24.78 10.09 -24.22
CA TYR A 61 -23.67 9.19 -24.53
C TYR A 61 -22.48 9.44 -23.59
N VAL A 62 -21.73 8.37 -23.35
CA VAL A 62 -20.43 8.39 -22.69
C VAL A 62 -19.37 7.75 -23.59
N GLU A 63 -18.17 8.33 -23.60
CA GLU A 63 -17.01 7.85 -24.36
C GLU A 63 -15.75 7.92 -23.51
N ASP A 64 -14.95 6.86 -23.56
CA ASP A 64 -13.60 6.87 -22.99
C ASP A 64 -12.63 7.59 -23.93
N LEU A 65 -11.81 8.50 -23.39
CA LEU A 65 -10.85 9.28 -24.18
C LEU A 65 -9.43 8.70 -24.14
N GLY A 66 -9.31 7.37 -24.03
CA GLY A 66 -8.03 6.68 -23.88
C GLY A 66 -7.51 6.76 -22.46
N SER A 67 -8.40 6.60 -21.48
CA SER A 67 -8.05 6.72 -20.07
C SER A 67 -7.24 5.51 -19.59
N ALA A 68 -6.37 5.73 -18.59
CA ALA A 68 -5.53 4.65 -18.05
C ALA A 68 -6.33 3.62 -17.23
N GLY A 69 -7.41 4.05 -16.57
CA GLY A 69 -8.27 3.20 -15.75
C GLY A 69 -9.46 2.61 -16.50
N GLY A 70 -9.76 3.11 -17.70
CA GLY A 70 -10.95 2.76 -18.46
C GLY A 70 -12.23 3.40 -17.95
N THR A 71 -13.22 3.47 -18.84
CA THR A 71 -14.60 3.82 -18.52
C THR A 71 -15.47 2.55 -18.59
N PHE A 72 -16.35 2.36 -17.62
CA PHE A 72 -17.24 1.21 -17.54
C PHE A 72 -18.70 1.66 -17.45
N VAL A 73 -19.60 0.89 -18.06
CA VAL A 73 -21.05 1.06 -17.88
C VAL A 73 -21.62 -0.28 -17.43
N ASN A 74 -22.25 -0.31 -16.27
CA ASN A 74 -22.77 -1.51 -15.59
C ASN A 74 -21.70 -2.61 -15.43
N GLY A 75 -20.45 -2.21 -15.17
CA GLY A 75 -19.31 -3.11 -14.97
C GLY A 75 -18.64 -3.60 -16.25
N GLU A 76 -19.15 -3.23 -17.43
CA GLU A 76 -18.55 -3.58 -18.71
C GLU A 76 -17.71 -2.41 -19.25
N ALA A 77 -16.46 -2.68 -19.61
CA ALA A 77 -15.56 -1.68 -20.20
C ALA A 77 -16.08 -1.26 -21.58
N ILE A 78 -16.12 0.05 -21.83
CA ILE A 78 -16.52 0.59 -23.14
C ILE A 78 -15.29 0.90 -23.98
N THR A 79 -15.33 0.52 -25.27
CA THR A 79 -14.28 0.83 -26.26
C THR A 79 -14.76 1.76 -27.36
N VAL A 80 -16.08 1.98 -27.42
CA VAL A 80 -16.77 2.90 -28.34
C VAL A 80 -17.81 3.69 -27.54
N PRO A 81 -18.26 4.86 -28.05
CA PRO A 81 -19.33 5.62 -27.41
C PRO A 81 -20.54 4.75 -27.06
N ARG A 82 -20.97 4.79 -25.80
CA ARG A 82 -22.09 4.01 -25.27
C ARG A 82 -23.22 4.94 -24.86
N ARG A 83 -24.43 4.61 -25.29
CA ARG A 83 -25.67 5.27 -24.84
C ARG A 83 -25.94 4.95 -23.37
N LEU A 84 -26.39 5.96 -22.62
CA LEU A 84 -26.84 5.80 -21.23
C LEU A 84 -28.36 5.62 -21.12
N TYR A 85 -28.77 4.75 -20.22
CA TYR A 85 -30.15 4.50 -19.83
C TYR A 85 -30.37 4.81 -18.35
N PRO A 86 -31.53 5.37 -17.95
CA PRO A 86 -31.82 5.67 -16.55
C PRO A 86 -31.55 4.47 -15.62
N GLY A 87 -30.76 4.70 -14.58
CA GLY A 87 -30.31 3.66 -13.65
C GLY A 87 -28.94 3.06 -13.95
N ASP A 88 -28.36 3.32 -15.13
CA ASP A 88 -27.02 2.85 -15.47
C ASP A 88 -25.98 3.35 -14.48
N ARG A 89 -25.06 2.46 -14.10
CA ARG A 89 -23.88 2.81 -13.33
C ARG A 89 -22.72 3.06 -14.26
N VAL A 90 -22.14 4.24 -14.21
CA VAL A 90 -20.98 4.65 -14.99
C VAL A 90 -19.79 4.75 -14.04
N ALA A 91 -18.70 4.07 -14.36
CA ALA A 91 -17.47 4.16 -13.62
C ALA A 91 -16.37 4.81 -14.45
N PHE A 92 -15.66 5.77 -13.87
CA PHE A 92 -14.45 6.36 -14.42
C PHE A 92 -13.28 5.96 -13.51
N ALA A 93 -12.53 4.92 -13.88
CA ALA A 93 -11.67 4.20 -12.92
C ALA A 93 -12.47 3.80 -11.65
N ASP A 94 -12.07 4.27 -10.48
CA ASP A 94 -12.71 3.94 -9.20
C ASP A 94 -13.91 4.85 -8.86
N LEU A 95 -14.14 5.93 -9.62
CA LEU A 95 -15.24 6.86 -9.39
C LEU A 95 -16.55 6.28 -9.94
N GLN A 96 -17.49 5.94 -9.05
CA GLN A 96 -18.79 5.39 -9.40
C GLN A 96 -19.88 6.47 -9.45
N LEU A 97 -20.63 6.51 -10.54
CA LEU A 97 -21.76 7.40 -10.75
C LEU A 97 -22.98 6.63 -11.22
N ARG A 98 -24.18 7.15 -10.90
CA ARG A 98 -25.44 6.63 -11.42
C ARG A 98 -26.12 7.65 -12.31
N TYR A 99 -26.53 7.20 -13.49
CA TYR A 99 -27.27 8.01 -14.45
C TYR A 99 -28.75 8.05 -14.09
N GLY A 100 -29.36 9.23 -14.18
CA GLY A 100 -30.76 9.45 -13.86
C GLY A 100 -31.40 10.52 -14.73
N THR A 101 -32.72 10.49 -14.77
CA THR A 101 -33.61 11.49 -15.39
C THR A 101 -34.47 12.10 -14.30
N GLY A 102 -34.62 13.42 -14.28
CA GLY A 102 -35.53 14.11 -13.34
C GLY A 102 -36.23 15.29 -13.98
N GLU A 103 -37.40 15.65 -13.46
CA GLU A 103 -38.01 16.96 -13.73
C GLU A 103 -37.14 18.05 -13.07
N GLY A 104 -36.90 19.12 -13.81
CA GLY A 104 -35.87 20.12 -13.52
C GLY A 104 -35.83 20.56 -12.05
N ALA A 105 -34.64 20.48 -11.45
CA ALA A 105 -34.29 21.23 -10.27
C ALA A 105 -33.38 22.40 -10.70
N PRO A 106 -33.58 23.60 -10.13
CA PRO A 106 -33.17 24.87 -10.72
C PRO A 106 -31.65 25.02 -10.85
N THR A 107 -31.28 25.76 -11.90
CA THR A 107 -30.02 26.49 -12.07
C THR A 107 -29.39 26.86 -10.74
N ALA A 108 -28.18 26.35 -10.50
CA ALA A 108 -27.29 26.68 -9.39
C ALA A 108 -27.98 26.70 -8.01
N VAL A 109 -27.62 25.73 -7.17
CA VAL A 109 -27.59 26.00 -5.74
C VAL A 109 -26.58 27.14 -5.53
N ARG A 110 -27.06 28.39 -5.62
CA ARG A 110 -26.43 29.50 -4.95
C ARG A 110 -26.59 29.17 -3.48
N TYR A 111 -25.53 28.63 -2.89
CA TYR A 111 -25.40 28.62 -1.44
C TYR A 111 -25.57 30.07 -1.01
N ASP A 112 -26.68 30.38 -0.33
CA ASP A 112 -26.81 31.62 0.40
C ASP A 112 -25.86 31.50 1.59
N ILE A 113 -24.61 31.94 1.38
CA ILE A 113 -23.68 32.18 2.47
C ILE A 113 -24.15 33.48 3.13
N GLY A 114 -25.28 33.41 3.84
CA GLY A 114 -25.68 34.47 4.75
C GLY A 114 -24.55 34.64 5.76
N ASP A 115 -24.03 35.86 5.88
CA ASP A 115 -22.94 36.33 6.75
C ASP A 115 -22.50 35.33 7.85
N GLN A 116 -21.82 34.27 7.45
CA GLN A 116 -21.06 33.43 8.35
C GLN A 116 -19.79 34.20 8.62
N ARG A 117 -19.85 35.14 9.56
CA ARG A 117 -18.65 35.62 10.24
C ARG A 117 -17.88 34.39 10.66
N ALA A 118 -16.67 34.24 10.14
CA ALA A 118 -15.77 33.14 10.40
C ALA A 118 -15.49 33.03 11.91
N HIS A 119 -16.39 32.37 12.63
CA HIS A 119 -16.18 31.96 13.99
C HIS A 119 -15.93 30.46 13.95
N THR A 120 -14.65 30.13 13.85
CA THR A 120 -14.07 28.78 13.90
C THR A 120 -14.72 27.79 12.94
N ILE A 121 -14.24 27.76 11.70
CA ILE A 121 -14.49 26.64 10.77
C ILE A 121 -13.88 25.39 11.40
N ASN A 122 -14.71 24.52 11.98
CA ASN A 122 -14.28 23.26 12.55
C ASN A 122 -13.96 22.30 11.42
N ASN A 123 -12.67 22.05 11.19
CA ASN A 123 -12.19 21.34 10.01
C ASN A 123 -12.20 19.81 10.25
N VAL A 124 -13.41 19.26 10.44
CA VAL A 124 -13.61 17.85 10.85
C VAL A 124 -12.95 16.86 9.89
N GLY A 125 -12.99 17.13 8.58
CA GLY A 125 -12.36 16.27 7.57
C GLY A 125 -10.83 16.29 7.62
N ARG A 126 -10.22 17.43 7.94
CA ARG A 126 -8.77 17.55 8.12
C ARG A 126 -8.31 16.79 9.36
N ASP A 127 -9.05 16.90 10.46
CA ASP A 127 -8.72 16.21 11.70
C ASP A 127 -8.89 14.70 11.56
N GLN A 128 -9.93 14.24 10.85
CA GLN A 128 -10.12 12.82 10.53
C GLN A 128 -8.99 12.27 9.65
N TYR A 129 -8.60 12.97 8.58
CA TYR A 129 -7.47 12.58 7.73
C TYR A 129 -6.15 12.52 8.53
N VAL A 130 -5.86 13.54 9.33
CA VAL A 130 -4.65 13.59 10.16
C VAL A 130 -4.65 12.44 11.17
N GLN A 131 -5.77 12.17 11.84
CA GLN A 131 -5.90 11.04 12.77
C GLN A 131 -5.72 9.69 12.07
N GLN A 132 -6.27 9.53 10.87
CA GLN A 132 -6.13 8.30 10.08
C GLN A 132 -4.68 8.06 9.65
N VAL A 133 -3.97 9.10 9.19
CA VAL A 133 -2.54 9.03 8.84
C VAL A 133 -1.68 8.75 10.07
N ILE A 134 -1.98 9.37 11.22
CA ILE A 134 -1.27 9.12 12.48
C ILE A 134 -1.46 7.67 12.93
N GLN A 135 -2.69 7.16 12.95
CA GLN A 135 -2.98 5.77 13.35
C GLN A 135 -2.33 4.75 12.41
N GLN A 136 -2.39 4.95 11.09
CA GLN A 136 -1.71 4.07 10.14
C GLN A 136 -0.21 4.05 10.42
N ARG A 137 0.41 5.22 10.58
CA ARG A 137 1.85 5.36 10.84
C ARG A 137 2.28 4.68 12.15
N GLU A 138 1.49 4.81 13.21
CA GLU A 138 1.76 4.16 14.50
C GLU A 138 1.66 2.63 14.44
N ASN A 139 0.63 2.09 13.81
CA ASN A 139 0.45 0.65 13.63
C ASN A 139 1.66 0.05 12.87
N PHE A 140 2.08 0.69 11.79
CA PHE A 140 3.26 0.27 11.03
C PHE A 140 4.56 0.39 11.83
N PHE A 141 4.76 1.47 12.59
CA PHE A 141 5.96 1.58 13.42
C PHE A 141 6.02 0.53 14.52
N ARG A 142 4.88 0.12 15.07
CA ARG A 142 4.81 -0.96 16.04
C ARG A 142 5.22 -2.30 15.42
N GLU A 143 4.75 -2.59 14.21
CA GLU A 143 5.18 -3.78 13.46
C GLU A 143 6.69 -3.77 13.17
N ILE A 144 7.22 -2.65 12.68
CA ILE A 144 8.65 -2.50 12.36
C ILE A 144 9.52 -2.58 13.62
N ALA A 145 9.08 -1.98 14.72
CA ALA A 145 9.77 -2.06 16.01
C ALA A 145 9.82 -3.51 16.49
N ALA A 146 8.72 -4.26 16.38
CA ALA A 146 8.68 -5.68 16.69
C ALA A 146 9.59 -6.52 15.78
N THR A 147 9.72 -6.18 14.49
CA THR A 147 10.68 -6.84 13.60
C THR A 147 12.12 -6.57 14.03
N LYS A 148 12.44 -5.32 14.40
CA LYS A 148 13.79 -4.90 14.80
C LYS A 148 14.23 -5.52 16.12
N THR A 149 13.32 -5.68 17.09
CA THR A 149 13.61 -6.37 18.36
C THR A 149 13.83 -7.86 18.14
N LYS A 150 12.98 -8.52 17.32
CA LYS A 150 13.18 -9.92 16.92
C LYS A 150 14.51 -10.13 16.21
N ALA A 151 14.91 -9.23 15.30
CA ALA A 151 16.20 -9.30 14.61
C ALA A 151 17.39 -9.25 15.59
N ARG A 152 17.37 -8.34 16.56
CA ARG A 152 18.41 -8.25 17.60
C ARG A 152 18.46 -9.50 18.47
N GLY A 153 17.30 -10.05 18.85
CA GLY A 153 17.20 -11.31 19.57
C GLY A 153 17.85 -12.46 18.80
N LEU A 154 17.52 -12.60 17.51
CA LEU A 154 18.05 -13.64 16.65
C LEU A 154 19.58 -13.57 16.49
N ILE A 155 20.13 -12.35 16.34
CA ILE A 155 21.59 -12.14 16.28
C ILE A 155 22.26 -12.62 17.57
N TRP A 156 21.75 -12.19 18.74
CA TRP A 156 22.32 -12.60 20.02
C TRP A 156 22.20 -14.12 20.25
N THR A 157 21.08 -14.73 19.88
CA THR A 157 20.94 -16.20 19.91
C THR A 157 21.99 -16.86 19.02
N GLY A 158 22.19 -16.36 17.79
CA GLY A 158 23.22 -16.87 16.89
C GLY A 158 24.65 -16.70 17.44
N VAL A 159 24.96 -15.57 18.08
CA VAL A 159 26.25 -15.33 18.75
C VAL A 159 26.47 -16.32 19.89
N VAL A 160 25.46 -16.55 20.74
CA VAL A 160 25.56 -17.54 21.83
C VAL A 160 25.80 -18.94 21.27
N VAL A 161 25.02 -19.36 20.27
CA VAL A 161 25.19 -20.67 19.60
C VAL A 161 26.58 -20.80 18.99
N PHE A 162 27.09 -19.73 18.36
CA PHE A 162 28.44 -19.71 17.79
C PHE A 162 29.54 -19.81 18.87
N LEU A 163 29.41 -19.10 19.99
CA LEU A 163 30.38 -19.20 21.09
C LEU A 163 30.39 -20.61 21.70
N VAL A 164 29.22 -21.24 21.84
CA VAL A 164 29.09 -22.63 22.29
C VAL A 164 29.75 -23.60 21.30
N GLY A 165 29.46 -23.45 19.99
CA GLY A 165 30.09 -24.27 18.96
C GLY A 165 31.61 -24.10 18.91
N LEU A 166 32.11 -22.88 19.11
CA LEU A 166 33.55 -22.58 19.19
C LEU A 166 34.19 -23.23 20.41
N ALA A 167 33.54 -23.21 21.58
CA ALA A 167 34.03 -23.90 22.77
C ALA A 167 34.10 -25.42 22.58
N ILE A 168 33.07 -26.03 21.98
CA ILE A 168 33.04 -27.47 21.65
C ILE A 168 34.14 -27.81 20.64
N ALA A 169 34.29 -27.01 19.59
CA ALA A 169 35.32 -27.20 18.58
C ALA A 169 36.73 -27.08 19.19
N ALA A 170 36.98 -26.06 20.01
CA ALA A 170 38.26 -25.88 20.69
C ALA A 170 38.60 -27.06 21.60
N PHE A 171 37.60 -27.57 22.35
CA PHE A 171 37.76 -28.76 23.18
C PHE A 171 38.07 -30.00 22.34
N GLY A 172 37.31 -30.25 21.26
CA GLY A 172 37.55 -31.37 20.34
C GLY A 172 38.90 -31.28 19.64
N TRP A 173 39.34 -30.08 19.28
CA TRP A 173 40.67 -29.84 18.70
C TRP A 173 41.78 -30.15 19.70
N TYR A 174 41.65 -29.69 20.94
CA TYR A 174 42.61 -29.96 22.01
C TYR A 174 42.75 -31.46 22.27
N THR A 175 41.63 -32.19 22.37
CA THR A 175 41.65 -33.64 22.59
C THR A 175 42.19 -34.40 21.38
N TYR A 176 41.80 -34.02 20.16
CA TYR A 176 42.30 -34.63 18.93
C TYR A 176 43.82 -34.43 18.76
N PHE A 177 44.32 -33.23 19.06
CA PHE A 177 45.75 -32.96 18.98
C PHE A 177 46.54 -33.82 19.99
N GLY A 178 46.04 -33.96 21.22
CA GLY A 178 46.60 -34.89 22.20
C GLY A 178 46.65 -36.33 21.67
N GLN A 179 45.53 -36.82 21.12
CA GLN A 179 45.42 -38.16 20.51
C GLN A 179 46.43 -38.37 19.37
N ILE A 180 46.63 -37.38 18.50
CA ILE A 180 47.61 -37.47 17.41
C ILE A 180 49.04 -37.58 17.96
N VAL A 181 49.37 -36.77 18.97
CA VAL A 181 50.72 -36.77 19.58
C VAL A 181 50.98 -38.14 20.22
N ASP A 182 50.02 -38.68 20.97
CA ASP A 182 50.13 -40.00 21.60
C ASP A 182 50.26 -41.10 20.53
N LEU A 183 49.43 -41.06 19.49
CA LEU A 183 49.43 -42.05 18.39
C LEU A 183 50.74 -42.02 17.59
N SER A 184 51.39 -40.87 17.45
CA SER A 184 52.69 -40.75 16.78
C SER A 184 53.83 -41.50 17.50
N SER A 185 53.64 -41.77 18.78
CA SER A 185 54.57 -42.53 19.63
C SER A 185 54.13 -43.98 19.86
N ALA A 186 52.91 -44.35 19.43
CA ALA A 186 52.32 -45.65 19.68
C ALA A 186 52.87 -46.74 18.74
N THR A 187 53.03 -47.95 19.26
CA THR A 187 53.52 -49.12 18.51
C THR A 187 52.41 -50.12 18.18
N SER A 188 51.18 -49.86 18.63
CA SER A 188 49.98 -50.68 18.41
C SER A 188 48.98 -49.99 17.46
N MET A 189 48.07 -50.77 16.87
CA MET A 189 47.03 -50.19 15.99
C MET A 189 46.09 -49.25 16.77
N PRO A 190 45.64 -48.15 16.13
CA PRO A 190 44.64 -47.25 16.70
C PRO A 190 43.27 -47.92 16.87
N THR A 191 42.58 -47.49 17.92
CA THR A 191 41.22 -47.88 18.29
C THR A 191 40.21 -46.78 17.91
N LYS A 192 38.90 -47.05 18.08
CA LYS A 192 37.85 -46.08 17.76
C LYS A 192 37.89 -44.83 18.65
N ASP A 193 38.42 -44.95 19.86
CA ASP A 193 38.49 -43.85 20.81
C ASP A 193 39.56 -42.82 20.41
N ASP A 194 40.55 -43.22 19.61
CA ASP A 194 41.64 -42.38 19.10
C ASP A 194 41.19 -41.38 18.01
N LEU A 195 39.95 -41.48 17.52
CA LEU A 195 39.34 -40.55 16.55
C LEU A 195 38.19 -39.72 17.16
N SER A 196 37.91 -39.89 18.46
CA SER A 196 36.77 -39.23 19.11
C SER A 196 36.91 -37.71 19.18
N GLY A 197 38.13 -37.18 19.36
CA GLY A 197 38.37 -35.72 19.38
C GLY A 197 38.01 -35.05 18.06
N PHE A 198 38.32 -35.70 16.93
CA PHE A 198 37.95 -35.21 15.61
C PHE A 198 36.43 -35.11 15.42
N LEU A 199 35.68 -36.10 15.91
CA LEU A 199 34.21 -36.08 15.83
C LEU A 199 33.60 -34.95 16.66
N VAL A 200 34.15 -34.70 17.86
CA VAL A 200 33.73 -33.57 18.71
C VAL A 200 34.06 -32.23 18.04
N PHE A 201 35.25 -32.11 17.43
CA PHE A 201 35.62 -30.93 16.65
C PHE A 201 34.64 -30.68 15.49
N ALA A 202 34.33 -31.72 14.71
CA ALA A 202 33.40 -31.63 13.59
C ALA A 202 32.00 -31.21 14.05
N LEU A 203 31.52 -31.74 15.19
CA LEU A 203 30.24 -31.37 15.78
C LEU A 203 30.21 -29.89 16.19
N GLY A 204 31.27 -29.38 16.82
CA GLY A 204 31.41 -27.95 17.13
C GLY A 204 31.38 -27.08 15.87
N GLY A 205 32.01 -27.55 14.78
CA GLY A 205 31.94 -26.91 13.46
C GLY A 205 30.52 -26.80 12.91
N LEU A 206 29.72 -27.86 13.02
CA LEU A 206 28.31 -27.85 12.59
C LEU A 206 27.46 -26.87 13.41
N VAL A 207 27.68 -26.82 14.74
CA VAL A 207 27.00 -25.85 15.62
C VAL A 207 27.36 -24.41 15.23
N ASN A 208 28.62 -24.15 14.87
CA ASN A 208 29.05 -22.84 14.37
C ASN A 208 28.36 -22.44 13.08
N LEU A 209 28.16 -23.36 12.13
CA LEU A 209 27.40 -23.08 10.90
C LEU A 209 25.97 -22.62 11.22
N VAL A 210 25.30 -23.28 12.16
CA VAL A 210 23.96 -22.86 12.62
C VAL A 210 24.01 -21.46 13.25
N GLY A 211 24.99 -21.19 14.12
CA GLY A 211 25.18 -19.88 14.73
C GLY A 211 25.37 -18.76 13.69
N VAL A 212 26.21 -18.99 12.68
CA VAL A 212 26.44 -18.04 11.57
C VAL A 212 25.18 -17.82 10.75
N LEU A 213 24.43 -18.87 10.41
CA LEU A 213 23.17 -18.75 9.68
C LEU A 213 22.14 -17.90 10.44
N LEU A 214 22.03 -18.06 11.75
CA LEU A 214 21.15 -17.24 12.61
C LEU A 214 21.58 -15.77 12.62
N ILE A 215 22.89 -15.50 12.73
CA ILE A 215 23.45 -14.14 12.67
C ILE A 215 23.12 -13.49 11.32
N ILE A 216 23.37 -14.18 10.20
CA ILE A 216 23.09 -13.69 8.85
C ILE A 216 21.59 -13.38 8.70
N ALA A 217 20.72 -14.32 9.09
CA ALA A 217 19.28 -14.12 9.04
C ALA A 217 18.83 -12.89 9.85
N GLY A 218 19.41 -12.71 11.05
CA GLY A 218 19.15 -11.55 11.89
C GLY A 218 19.62 -10.23 11.27
N ILE A 219 20.79 -10.21 10.62
CA ILE A 219 21.31 -9.03 9.91
C ILE A 219 20.41 -8.68 8.71
N VAL A 220 20.04 -9.65 7.89
CA VAL A 220 19.14 -9.45 6.76
C VAL A 220 17.81 -8.86 7.24
N LEU A 221 17.22 -9.42 8.29
CA LEU A 221 15.98 -8.92 8.88
C LEU A 221 16.13 -7.46 9.37
N HIS A 222 17.28 -7.11 9.96
CA HIS A 222 17.57 -5.74 10.40
C HIS A 222 17.66 -4.74 9.24
N ILE A 223 18.33 -5.13 8.16
CA ILE A 223 18.48 -4.31 6.96
C ILE A 223 17.12 -4.06 6.32
N VAL A 224 16.31 -5.11 6.14
CA VAL A 224 14.95 -5.01 5.58
C VAL A 224 14.06 -4.10 6.43
N ALA A 225 14.07 -4.27 7.75
CA ALA A 225 13.31 -3.40 8.65
C ALA A 225 13.74 -1.92 8.54
N THR A 226 15.04 -1.67 8.36
CA THR A 226 15.58 -0.31 8.20
C THR A 226 15.24 0.29 6.84
N ALA A 227 15.28 -0.50 5.77
CA ALA A 227 14.90 -0.08 4.42
C ALA A 227 13.41 0.25 4.32
N ARG A 228 12.54 -0.58 4.94
CA ARG A 228 11.08 -0.37 4.97
C ARG A 228 10.71 0.94 5.65
N ARG A 229 11.45 1.35 6.69
CA ARG A 229 11.25 2.64 7.38
C ARG A 229 11.41 3.85 6.44
N ARG A 230 12.46 3.87 5.61
CA ARG A 230 12.73 4.98 4.68
C ARG A 230 11.64 5.13 3.62
N ARG A 231 11.05 4.03 3.17
CA ARG A 231 9.94 4.05 2.20
C ARG A 231 8.69 4.70 2.78
N ILE A 232 8.40 4.45 4.06
CA ILE A 232 7.23 5.01 4.75
C ILE A 232 7.33 6.52 4.90
N ASP A 233 8.49 7.06 5.26
CA ASP A 233 8.64 8.52 5.36
C ASP A 233 8.41 9.23 4.01
N ARG A 234 8.51 8.49 2.88
CA ARG A 234 8.17 8.98 1.53
C ARG A 234 6.68 8.81 1.19
N GLU A 235 6.05 7.71 1.59
CA GLU A 235 4.64 7.38 1.27
C GLU A 235 3.64 8.03 2.24
N LEU A 236 4.06 8.27 3.49
CA LEU A 236 3.28 8.84 4.58
C LEU A 236 4.11 9.92 5.28
N PRO A 237 4.25 11.12 4.66
CA PRO A 237 5.01 12.21 5.26
C PRO A 237 4.39 12.65 6.59
N PRO A 238 5.20 13.11 7.56
CA PRO A 238 4.70 13.55 8.85
C PRO A 238 3.71 14.72 8.65
N PRO A 239 2.63 14.79 9.46
CA PRO A 239 1.71 15.90 9.40
C PRO A 239 2.48 17.21 9.61
N GLN A 240 2.29 18.16 8.70
CA GLN A 240 2.93 19.47 8.82
C GLN A 240 2.43 20.13 10.11
N SER A 241 3.35 20.50 11.00
CA SER A 241 3.01 21.18 12.25
C SER A 241 2.29 22.50 11.91
N MET A 242 1.11 22.70 12.49
CA MET A 242 0.39 23.97 12.41
C MET A 242 1.31 25.08 12.98
N ARG A 243 1.66 26.06 12.15
CA ARG A 243 2.06 27.38 12.62
C ARG A 243 0.88 28.32 12.43
#